data_AF-A0A974RXT7-F1
#
_entry.id   AF-A0A974RXT7-F1
#
_cell.length_a   1.000
_cell.length_b   1.000
_cell.length_c   1.000
_cell.angle_alpha   90.00
_cell.angle_beta   90.00
_cell.angle_gamma   90.00
#
_symmetry.space_group_name_H-M   'P 1'
#
loop_
_entity.id
_entity.type
_entity.pdbx_description
1 polymer ?
#
loop_
_entity_poly.entity_id
_entity_poly.type
_entity_poly.pdbx_seq_one_letter_code
_entity_poly.pdbx_strand_id
1 'polypeptide(L)'
;MTFSLKPLATILLSSVVCLSFAQTITLPDLTTTVDQVKQNLPKQLSTDLLLTDINYNHQKQILIYTATVLNPQRISNKNEQDKVVNEICYNPTLRSAINLGLTVSFFYYGINKDLLKNIVITEPSCELNFKQFESQLNKDLKQLKTTLPQPLNSQLTAFNIDYDSEQKIISIDAKANKPSIDVKTIDKEYNTNLICNHPYFSELTKKYISFYLKYYEKDEKKLVKDFAVDIRDCQKPVGEEVTGDDLDKQLTAEAKSIKQNLNTLSSETIQLTDVGYNPKERIIWNKAIIKKPNITAAQINPNMNIAGLCKNQTTRQTINKGITYQYSYYDLNNNLLTSFAVDRETCQSFDQTTNILLQK
;
A
#
# COMPACT_ATOMS: atom_id res chain seq x y z
N MET A 1 67.22 -49.47 25.00
CA MET A 1 66.21 -50.48 25.37
C MET A 1 64.84 -49.96 24.95
N THR A 2 64.17 -50.73 24.09
CA THR A 2 62.70 -50.90 23.91
C THR A 2 61.72 -49.71 24.07
N PHE A 3 61.10 -49.38 22.92
CA PHE A 3 59.68 -49.08 22.62
C PHE A 3 58.81 -48.24 23.58
N SER A 4 58.19 -47.15 23.07
CA SER A 4 56.78 -47.18 22.59
C SER A 4 56.31 -45.82 22.06
N LEU A 5 55.73 -45.82 20.86
CA LEU A 5 54.84 -44.82 20.24
C LEU A 5 53.54 -44.69 21.10
N LYS A 6 52.65 -43.68 21.10
CA LYS A 6 52.27 -42.56 20.20
C LYS A 6 51.22 -41.65 20.93
N PRO A 7 50.56 -40.65 20.29
CA PRO A 7 50.52 -39.24 20.71
C PRO A 7 49.14 -38.77 21.22
N LEU A 8 49.00 -37.54 21.72
CA LEU A 8 47.74 -36.78 21.56
C LEU A 8 47.92 -35.26 21.80
N ALA A 9 47.68 -34.53 20.69
CA ALA A 9 47.07 -33.21 20.58
C ALA A 9 47.61 -32.05 21.43
N THR A 10 48.65 -31.40 20.90
CA THR A 10 48.88 -29.97 21.13
C THR A 10 48.02 -29.19 20.13
N ILE A 11 46.97 -28.52 20.59
CA ILE A 11 46.36 -27.41 19.84
C ILE A 11 46.42 -26.18 20.74
N LEU A 12 47.51 -25.44 20.58
CA LEU A 12 47.59 -24.02 20.85
C LEU A 12 46.79 -23.30 19.77
N LEU A 13 45.60 -22.81 20.11
CA LEU A 13 44.89 -21.81 19.31
C LEU A 13 45.16 -20.45 19.95
N SER A 14 46.16 -19.79 19.39
CA SER A 14 46.47 -18.39 19.56
C SER A 14 45.23 -17.53 19.33
N SER A 15 44.92 -16.72 20.35
CA SER A 15 44.00 -15.62 20.37
C SER A 15 44.15 -14.69 19.16
N VAL A 16 43.27 -14.84 18.17
CA VAL A 16 42.91 -13.76 17.26
C VAL A 16 42.00 -12.84 18.07
N VAL A 17 42.54 -11.70 18.49
CA VAL A 17 41.74 -10.56 18.93
C VAL A 17 40.98 -10.06 17.70
N CYS A 18 39.82 -10.65 17.44
CA CYS A 18 38.80 -10.01 16.63
C CYS A 18 38.35 -8.80 17.42
N LEU A 19 38.89 -7.62 17.09
CA LEU A 19 38.19 -6.36 17.24
C LEU A 19 36.96 -6.44 16.33
N SER A 20 35.94 -7.17 16.78
CA SER A 20 34.59 -6.99 16.29
C SER A 20 34.23 -5.57 16.66
N PHE A 21 34.22 -4.67 15.68
CA PHE A 21 33.33 -3.52 15.75
C PHE A 21 31.94 -4.10 16.01
N ALA A 22 31.54 -4.14 17.28
CA ALA A 22 30.14 -4.23 17.62
C ALA A 22 29.55 -2.95 17.04
N GLN A 23 29.07 -3.02 15.80
CA GLN A 23 27.96 -2.17 15.42
C GLN A 23 26.94 -2.45 16.52
N THR A 24 26.79 -1.51 17.45
CA THR A 24 25.66 -1.54 18.38
C THR A 24 24.46 -1.45 17.47
N ILE A 25 23.87 -2.61 17.15
CA ILE A 25 22.66 -2.67 16.36
C ILE A 25 21.59 -2.11 17.28
N THR A 26 21.39 -0.81 17.21
CA THR A 26 20.40 -0.09 18.01
C THR A 26 19.03 -0.41 17.44
N LEU A 27 18.12 -0.88 18.30
CA LEU A 27 16.71 -1.01 17.94
C LEU A 27 16.20 0.35 17.40
N PRO A 28 15.35 0.35 16.36
CA PRO A 28 14.68 1.57 15.95
C PRO A 28 13.82 2.11 17.11
N ASP A 29 13.93 3.40 17.41
CA ASP A 29 13.03 4.06 18.35
C ASP A 29 11.66 4.22 17.70
N LEU A 30 10.67 3.48 18.20
CA LEU A 30 9.31 3.46 17.69
C LEU A 30 8.42 4.52 18.35
N THR A 31 8.94 5.35 19.26
CA THR A 31 8.14 6.31 20.05
C THR A 31 7.33 7.26 19.15
N THR A 32 7.97 7.88 18.16
CA THR A 32 7.28 8.77 17.20
C THR A 32 6.21 8.03 16.39
N THR A 33 6.49 6.81 15.93
CA THR A 33 5.52 5.98 15.21
C THR A 33 4.33 5.61 16.08
N VAL A 34 4.56 5.28 17.36
CA VAL A 34 3.50 4.99 18.32
C VAL A 34 2.64 6.22 18.58
N ASP A 35 3.23 7.40 18.74
CA ASP A 35 2.48 8.65 18.95
C ASP A 35 1.61 9.01 17.73
N GLN A 36 2.12 8.81 16.51
CA GLN A 36 1.34 8.99 15.29
C GLN A 36 0.16 8.01 15.19
N VAL A 37 0.37 6.74 15.56
CA VAL A 37 -0.73 5.75 15.58
C VAL A 37 -1.76 6.12 16.66
N LYS A 38 -1.31 6.55 17.85
CA LYS A 38 -2.19 6.97 18.96
C LYS A 38 -3.13 8.12 18.58
N GLN A 39 -2.64 9.10 17.81
CA GLN A 39 -3.46 10.23 17.36
C GLN A 39 -4.66 9.80 16.49
N ASN A 40 -4.60 8.60 15.91
CA ASN A 40 -5.63 8.07 15.02
C ASN A 40 -6.48 6.97 15.67
N LEU A 41 -6.45 6.85 17.01
CA LEU A 41 -7.25 5.89 17.75
C LEU A 41 -8.62 6.49 18.17
N PRO A 42 -9.67 5.67 18.24
CA PRO A 42 -9.70 4.25 17.89
C PRO A 42 -9.69 4.03 16.36
N LYS A 43 -8.94 3.03 15.90
CA LYS A 43 -8.77 2.71 14.47
C LYS A 43 -9.40 1.37 14.14
N GLN A 44 -10.34 1.34 13.20
CA GLN A 44 -10.92 0.08 12.73
C GLN A 44 -9.88 -0.71 11.93
N LEU A 45 -9.54 -1.92 12.38
CA LEU A 45 -8.62 -2.83 11.69
C LEU A 45 -9.38 -3.79 10.76
N SER A 46 -10.57 -4.23 11.19
CA SER A 46 -11.48 -5.04 10.38
C SER A 46 -12.93 -4.79 10.80
N THR A 47 -13.90 -5.43 10.12
CA THR A 47 -15.32 -5.32 10.46
C THR A 47 -15.61 -5.60 11.93
N ASP A 48 -14.84 -6.49 12.56
CA ASP A 48 -15.08 -6.99 13.92
C ASP A 48 -13.99 -6.58 14.94
N LEU A 49 -12.99 -5.79 14.53
CA LEU A 49 -11.82 -5.44 15.36
C LEU A 49 -11.49 -3.94 15.31
N LEU A 50 -11.44 -3.32 16.50
CA LEU A 50 -11.14 -1.91 16.69
C LEU A 50 -9.86 -1.78 17.52
N LEU A 51 -8.77 -1.26 16.93
CA LEU A 51 -7.59 -0.90 17.70
C LEU A 51 -7.92 0.29 18.61
N THR A 52 -7.66 0.14 19.91
CA THR A 52 -8.05 1.10 20.94
C THR A 52 -6.88 1.68 21.71
N ASP A 53 -5.74 0.98 21.77
CA ASP A 53 -4.51 1.51 22.34
C ASP A 53 -3.27 0.90 21.66
N ILE A 54 -2.16 1.62 21.73
CA ILE A 54 -0.83 1.15 21.36
C ILE A 54 0.20 1.74 22.33
N ASN A 55 1.13 0.95 22.82
CA ASN A 55 2.15 1.42 23.75
C ASN A 55 3.51 0.79 23.45
N TYR A 56 4.57 1.58 23.49
CA TYR A 56 5.94 1.09 23.31
C TYR A 56 6.74 1.30 24.58
N ASN A 57 7.24 0.21 25.15
CA ASN A 57 8.19 0.23 26.23
C ASN A 57 9.60 0.08 25.65
N HIS A 58 10.27 1.21 25.44
CA HIS A 58 11.63 1.24 24.90
C HIS A 58 12.64 0.47 25.77
N GLN A 59 12.52 0.53 27.10
CA GLN A 59 13.44 -0.16 28.03
C GLN A 59 13.31 -1.69 27.96
N LYS A 60 12.08 -2.19 27.82
CA LYS A 60 11.79 -3.62 27.74
C LYS A 60 11.76 -4.16 26.31
N GLN A 61 11.85 -3.28 25.31
CA GLN A 61 11.72 -3.61 23.89
C GLN A 61 10.40 -4.34 23.58
N ILE A 62 9.31 -3.82 24.15
CA ILE A 62 7.97 -4.41 23.97
C ILE A 62 7.05 -3.37 23.33
N LEU A 63 6.46 -3.73 22.20
CA LEU A 63 5.36 -3.00 21.56
C LEU A 63 4.05 -3.72 21.87
N ILE A 64 3.09 -2.99 22.42
CA ILE A 64 1.81 -3.52 22.89
C ILE A 64 0.71 -2.90 22.05
N TYR A 65 -0.09 -3.73 21.39
CA TYR A 65 -1.34 -3.32 20.74
C TYR A 65 -2.52 -3.81 21.57
N THR A 66 -3.54 -2.97 21.71
CA THR A 66 -4.78 -3.30 22.38
C THR A 66 -5.94 -3.07 21.42
N ALA A 67 -6.78 -4.08 21.25
CA ALA A 67 -7.94 -3.99 20.39
C ALA A 67 -9.21 -4.49 21.08
N THR A 68 -10.32 -3.81 20.81
CA THR A 68 -11.67 -4.21 21.21
C THR A 68 -12.30 -5.05 20.11
N VAL A 69 -12.88 -6.16 20.52
CA VAL A 69 -13.51 -7.17 19.69
C VAL A 69 -15.00 -6.91 19.69
N LEU A 70 -15.55 -6.56 18.52
CA LEU A 70 -16.98 -6.25 18.38
C LEU A 70 -17.82 -7.53 18.28
N ASN A 71 -17.22 -8.63 17.80
CA ASN A 71 -17.85 -9.95 17.74
C ASN A 71 -16.92 -11.06 18.30
N PRO A 72 -17.08 -11.45 19.58
CA PRO A 72 -16.18 -12.39 20.26
C PRO A 72 -16.10 -13.77 19.62
N GLN A 73 -17.17 -14.23 18.95
CA GLN A 73 -17.23 -15.56 18.34
C GLN A 73 -16.29 -15.71 17.13
N ARG A 74 -15.79 -14.62 16.56
CA ARG A 74 -14.91 -14.65 15.37
C ARG A 74 -13.42 -14.63 15.70
N ILE A 75 -13.02 -14.23 16.91
CA ILE A 75 -11.60 -14.14 17.29
C ILE A 75 -11.04 -15.46 17.83
N SER A 76 -11.90 -16.38 18.25
CA SER A 76 -11.52 -17.78 18.46
C SER A 76 -11.11 -18.50 17.17
N ASN A 77 -11.37 -17.91 16.00
CA ASN A 77 -10.95 -18.45 14.72
C ASN A 77 -9.44 -18.25 14.50
N LYS A 78 -8.72 -19.35 14.33
CA LYS A 78 -7.29 -19.38 14.01
C LYS A 78 -6.93 -18.50 12.80
N ASN A 79 -7.81 -18.38 11.81
CA ASN A 79 -7.56 -17.59 10.61
C ASN A 79 -7.42 -16.08 10.87
N GLU A 80 -8.14 -15.50 11.82
CA GLU A 80 -8.01 -14.07 12.15
C GLU A 80 -6.73 -13.80 12.95
N GLN A 81 -6.27 -14.77 13.74
CA GLN A 81 -5.03 -14.68 14.51
C GLN A 81 -3.82 -14.73 13.57
N ASP A 82 -3.82 -15.69 12.64
CA ASP A 82 -2.76 -15.83 11.64
C ASP A 82 -2.66 -14.56 10.77
N LYS A 83 -3.78 -13.88 10.47
CA LYS A 83 -3.77 -12.59 9.77
C LYS A 83 -3.03 -11.50 10.54
N VAL A 84 -3.30 -11.33 11.84
CA VAL A 84 -2.63 -10.28 12.64
C VAL A 84 -1.13 -10.59 12.82
N VAL A 85 -0.79 -11.86 13.05
CA VAL A 85 0.62 -12.27 13.11
C VAL A 85 1.31 -12.01 11.78
N ASN A 86 0.64 -12.34 10.67
CA ASN A 86 1.13 -12.05 9.33
C ASN A 86 1.31 -10.54 9.10
N GLU A 87 0.35 -9.69 9.45
CA GLU A 87 0.49 -8.24 9.27
C GLU A 87 1.69 -7.66 10.04
N ILE A 88 1.98 -8.19 11.24
CA ILE A 88 3.09 -7.72 12.08
C ILE A 88 4.42 -8.30 11.58
N CYS A 89 4.51 -9.61 11.36
CA CYS A 89 5.69 -10.28 10.84
C CYS A 89 6.02 -9.83 9.41
N TYR A 90 5.00 -9.43 8.65
CA TYR A 90 5.11 -8.85 7.33
C TYR A 90 4.93 -7.31 7.33
N ASN A 91 5.29 -6.59 8.39
CA ASN A 91 5.57 -5.14 8.32
C ASN A 91 7.09 -4.89 8.33
N PRO A 92 7.70 -4.02 7.49
CA PRO A 92 9.15 -4.04 7.28
C PRO A 92 9.87 -3.44 8.49
N THR A 93 9.31 -2.36 9.03
CA THR A 93 9.79 -1.68 10.23
C THR A 93 9.68 -2.60 11.44
N LEU A 94 8.51 -3.23 11.65
CA LEU A 94 8.31 -4.14 12.77
C LEU A 94 9.12 -5.43 12.63
N ARG A 95 9.23 -6.01 11.44
CA ARG A 95 10.06 -7.19 11.17
C ARG A 95 11.52 -6.92 11.47
N SER A 96 12.05 -5.78 11.00
CA SER A 96 13.41 -5.36 11.33
C SER A 96 13.57 -5.21 12.84
N ALA A 97 12.66 -4.53 13.52
CA ALA A 97 12.71 -4.38 14.98
C ALA A 97 12.62 -5.74 15.72
N ILE A 98 11.78 -6.67 15.25
CA ILE A 98 11.60 -8.02 15.81
C ILE A 98 12.86 -8.85 15.61
N ASN A 99 13.49 -8.81 14.43
CA ASN A 99 14.78 -9.44 14.16
C ASN A 99 15.87 -8.94 15.13
N LEU A 100 15.74 -7.70 15.60
CA LEU A 100 16.67 -7.07 16.55
C LEU A 100 16.30 -7.29 18.02
N GLY A 101 15.20 -8.00 18.31
CA GLY A 101 14.79 -8.36 19.67
C GLY A 101 13.49 -7.73 20.17
N LEU A 102 12.80 -6.91 19.35
CA LEU A 102 11.48 -6.38 19.72
C LEU A 102 10.48 -7.54 19.91
N THR A 103 9.77 -7.52 21.03
CA THR A 103 8.59 -8.37 21.24
C THR A 103 7.33 -7.57 20.99
N VAL A 104 6.43 -8.08 20.14
CA VAL A 104 5.11 -7.46 19.92
C VAL A 104 4.04 -8.27 20.64
N SER A 105 3.26 -7.65 21.51
CA SER A 105 2.12 -8.27 22.18
C SER A 105 0.81 -7.65 21.71
N PHE A 106 -0.15 -8.48 21.29
CA PHE A 106 -1.44 -8.03 20.82
C PHE A 106 -2.54 -8.58 21.74
N PHE A 107 -3.21 -7.68 22.46
CA PHE A 107 -4.26 -7.99 23.42
C PHE A 107 -5.64 -7.73 22.79
N TYR A 108 -6.51 -8.72 22.87
CA TYR A 108 -7.90 -8.67 22.42
C TYR A 108 -8.81 -8.59 23.63
N TYR A 109 -9.62 -7.55 23.70
CA TYR A 109 -10.61 -7.35 24.76
C TYR A 109 -12.02 -7.40 24.23
N GLY A 110 -12.94 -8.01 24.97
CA GLY A 110 -14.37 -7.92 24.69
C GLY A 110 -14.88 -6.49 24.87
N ILE A 111 -16.12 -6.24 24.43
CA ILE A 111 -16.81 -4.95 24.64
C ILE A 111 -16.85 -4.58 26.13
N ASN A 112 -16.90 -5.59 27.01
CA ASN A 112 -16.92 -5.41 28.46
C ASN A 112 -15.52 -5.29 29.10
N LYS A 113 -14.47 -5.11 28.28
CA LYS A 113 -13.06 -5.03 28.70
C LYS A 113 -12.51 -6.29 29.38
N ASP A 114 -13.18 -7.42 29.21
CA ASP A 114 -12.67 -8.74 29.54
C ASP A 114 -11.55 -9.12 28.56
N LEU A 115 -10.42 -9.60 29.08
CA LEU A 115 -9.34 -10.10 28.24
C LEU A 115 -9.77 -11.41 27.58
N LEU A 116 -9.94 -11.38 26.26
CA LEU A 116 -10.31 -12.56 25.48
C LEU A 116 -9.07 -13.36 25.09
N LYS A 117 -8.01 -12.67 24.65
CA LYS A 117 -6.79 -13.32 24.15
C LYS A 117 -5.58 -12.39 24.17
N ASN A 118 -4.40 -12.98 24.32
CA ASN A 118 -3.12 -12.33 24.07
C ASN A 118 -2.33 -13.17 23.05
N ILE A 119 -1.75 -12.51 22.05
CA ILE A 119 -0.82 -13.10 21.09
C ILE A 119 0.53 -12.41 21.26
N VAL A 120 1.58 -13.22 21.48
CA VAL A 120 2.95 -12.73 21.58
C VAL A 120 3.69 -13.11 20.30
N ILE A 121 4.22 -12.10 19.63
CA ILE A 121 4.91 -12.19 18.34
C ILE A 121 6.37 -11.86 18.57
N THR A 122 7.21 -12.84 18.25
CA THR A 122 8.66 -12.80 18.38
C THR A 122 9.29 -13.26 17.08
N GLU A 123 10.61 -13.21 17.00
CA GLU A 123 11.32 -13.67 15.82
C GLU A 123 11.01 -15.13 15.44
N PRO A 124 11.03 -16.10 16.37
CA PRO A 124 10.59 -17.47 16.09
C PRO A 124 9.15 -17.57 15.57
N SER A 125 8.23 -16.74 16.08
CA SER A 125 6.84 -16.70 15.61
C SER A 125 6.77 -16.30 14.14
N CYS A 126 7.59 -15.34 13.73
CA CYS A 126 7.63 -14.86 12.37
C CYS A 126 8.38 -15.81 11.41
N GLU A 127 9.47 -16.45 11.83
CA GLU A 127 10.15 -17.47 11.03
C GLU A 127 9.23 -18.67 10.71
N LEU A 128 8.47 -19.14 11.69
CA LEU A 128 7.52 -20.25 11.49
C LEU A 128 6.45 -19.89 10.45
N ASN A 129 5.89 -18.69 10.55
CA ASN A 129 4.89 -18.20 9.59
C ASN A 129 5.49 -18.02 8.20
N PHE A 130 6.72 -17.51 8.09
CA PHE A 130 7.40 -17.37 6.81
C PHE A 130 7.60 -18.71 6.11
N LYS A 131 8.04 -19.74 6.84
CA LYS A 131 8.20 -21.11 6.29
C LYS A 131 6.88 -21.70 5.80
N GLN A 132 5.79 -21.48 6.53
CA GLN A 132 4.46 -21.93 6.11
C GLN A 132 4.01 -21.19 4.84
N PHE A 133 4.26 -19.89 4.77
CA PHE A 133 4.01 -19.08 3.59
C PHE A 133 4.82 -19.57 2.38
N GLU A 134 6.13 -19.76 2.51
CA GLU A 134 6.99 -20.29 1.43
C GLU A 134 6.53 -21.67 0.96
N SER A 135 6.09 -22.53 1.88
CA SER A 135 5.54 -23.83 1.52
C SER A 135 4.27 -23.70 0.67
N GLN A 136 3.39 -22.76 0.99
CA GLN A 136 2.18 -22.52 0.21
C GLN A 136 2.50 -21.85 -1.13
N LEU A 137 3.38 -20.85 -1.14
CA LEU A 137 3.85 -20.19 -2.35
C LEU A 137 4.44 -21.20 -3.34
N ASN A 138 5.29 -22.11 -2.87
CA ASN A 138 5.88 -23.14 -3.71
C ASN A 138 4.83 -24.08 -4.34
N LYS A 139 3.70 -24.33 -3.65
CA LYS A 139 2.58 -25.09 -4.23
C LYS A 139 1.86 -24.28 -5.30
N ASP A 140 1.55 -23.02 -4.99
CA ASP A 140 0.82 -22.12 -5.90
C ASP A 140 1.63 -21.87 -7.18
N LEU A 141 2.94 -21.65 -7.06
CA LEU A 141 3.83 -21.46 -8.21
C LEU A 141 4.00 -22.73 -9.04
N LYS A 142 4.04 -23.91 -8.42
CA LYS A 142 4.02 -25.18 -9.17
C LYS A 142 2.74 -25.31 -9.98
N GLN A 143 1.60 -24.94 -9.42
CA GLN A 143 0.33 -24.92 -10.16
C GLN A 143 0.36 -23.89 -11.29
N LEU A 144 0.82 -22.68 -11.03
CA LEU A 144 0.92 -21.60 -12.01
C LEU A 144 1.82 -21.98 -13.20
N LYS A 145 2.94 -22.68 -12.95
CA LYS A 145 3.84 -23.19 -14.00
C LYS A 145 3.12 -24.12 -14.99
N THR A 146 2.09 -24.84 -14.56
CA THR A 146 1.30 -25.72 -15.46
C THR A 146 0.35 -24.95 -16.38
N THR A 147 0.06 -23.68 -16.07
CA THR A 147 -0.85 -22.83 -16.85
C THR A 147 -0.13 -21.79 -17.71
N LEU A 148 1.20 -21.85 -17.78
CA LEU A 148 1.99 -20.99 -18.66
C LEU A 148 1.95 -21.50 -20.12
N PRO A 149 2.01 -20.60 -21.12
CA PRO A 149 2.15 -19.15 -20.99
C PRO A 149 0.84 -18.46 -20.59
N GLN A 150 0.92 -17.45 -19.71
CA GLN A 150 -0.23 -16.72 -19.17
C GLN A 150 -0.11 -15.21 -19.43
N PRO A 151 -1.18 -14.54 -19.89
CA PRO A 151 -1.15 -13.08 -20.06
C PRO A 151 -0.95 -12.39 -18.72
N LEU A 152 0.06 -11.51 -18.65
CA LEU A 152 0.26 -10.60 -17.51
C LEU A 152 -0.68 -9.38 -17.64
N ASN A 153 -0.87 -8.92 -18.87
CA ASN A 153 -1.83 -7.88 -19.26
C ASN A 153 -2.10 -7.95 -20.78
N SER A 154 -2.71 -6.91 -21.34
CA SER A 154 -3.00 -6.83 -22.78
C SER A 154 -1.75 -6.79 -23.67
N GLN A 155 -0.60 -6.41 -23.11
CA GLN A 155 0.66 -6.18 -23.82
C GLN A 155 1.69 -7.29 -23.63
N LEU A 156 1.67 -8.00 -22.50
CA LEU A 156 2.70 -8.94 -22.07
C LEU A 156 2.13 -10.31 -21.71
N THR A 157 2.92 -11.35 -21.99
CA THR A 157 2.66 -12.74 -21.60
C THR A 157 3.87 -13.28 -20.85
N ALA A 158 3.63 -13.83 -19.66
CA ALA A 158 4.63 -14.60 -18.93
C ALA A 158 4.71 -16.01 -19.53
N PHE A 159 5.92 -16.50 -19.73
CA PHE A 159 6.17 -17.85 -20.22
C PHE A 159 6.99 -18.70 -19.24
N ASN A 160 7.65 -18.07 -18.26
CA ASN A 160 8.27 -18.75 -17.13
C ASN A 160 8.11 -17.91 -15.86
N ILE A 161 7.92 -18.57 -14.72
CA ILE A 161 7.85 -17.95 -13.39
C ILE A 161 8.58 -18.87 -12.43
N ASP A 162 9.53 -18.36 -11.65
CA ASP A 162 10.29 -19.15 -10.68
C ASP A 162 10.45 -18.43 -9.35
N TYR A 163 10.70 -19.18 -8.27
CA TYR A 163 10.95 -18.62 -6.95
C TYR A 163 12.30 -19.06 -6.41
N ASP A 164 13.16 -18.08 -6.17
CA ASP A 164 14.41 -18.23 -5.45
C ASP A 164 14.14 -18.04 -3.96
N SER A 165 14.15 -19.14 -3.20
CA SER A 165 13.91 -19.13 -1.76
C SER A 165 15.06 -18.50 -0.96
N GLU A 166 16.31 -18.56 -1.47
CA GLU A 166 17.45 -17.97 -0.78
C GLU A 166 17.40 -16.45 -0.88
N GLN A 167 17.10 -15.93 -2.07
CA GLN A 167 17.01 -14.50 -2.33
C GLN A 167 15.62 -13.93 -2.02
N LYS A 168 14.61 -14.79 -1.81
CA LYS A 168 13.20 -14.44 -1.62
C LYS A 168 12.64 -13.63 -2.80
N ILE A 169 12.97 -14.07 -4.01
CA ILE A 169 12.62 -13.38 -5.27
C ILE A 169 11.76 -14.28 -6.14
N ILE A 170 10.65 -13.75 -6.65
CA ILE A 170 9.93 -14.36 -7.77
C ILE A 170 10.46 -13.77 -9.08
N SER A 171 11.07 -14.61 -9.92
CA SER A 171 11.46 -14.25 -11.27
C SER A 171 10.31 -14.51 -12.24
N ILE A 172 10.02 -13.56 -13.13
CA ILE A 172 9.00 -13.69 -14.18
C ILE A 172 9.68 -13.40 -15.53
N ASP A 173 9.72 -14.39 -16.40
CA ASP A 173 10.15 -14.20 -17.79
C ASP A 173 8.92 -13.90 -18.66
N ALA A 174 8.96 -12.74 -19.33
CA ALA A 174 7.86 -12.21 -20.11
C ALA A 174 8.29 -11.79 -21.53
N LYS A 175 7.33 -11.79 -22.45
CA LYS A 175 7.49 -11.30 -23.82
C LYS A 175 6.28 -10.48 -24.26
N ALA A 176 6.47 -9.65 -25.28
CA ALA A 176 5.39 -8.89 -25.88
C ALA A 176 4.38 -9.78 -26.62
N ASN A 177 3.09 -9.47 -26.48
CA ASN A 177 1.99 -10.14 -27.16
C ASN A 177 1.94 -9.82 -28.66
N LYS A 178 2.47 -8.65 -29.05
CA LYS A 178 2.47 -8.16 -30.44
C LYS A 178 3.83 -7.57 -30.82
N PRO A 179 4.28 -7.70 -32.09
CA PRO A 179 5.56 -7.15 -32.56
C PRO A 179 5.67 -5.62 -32.43
N SER A 180 4.55 -4.91 -32.39
CA SER A 180 4.50 -3.45 -32.27
C SER A 180 4.80 -2.92 -30.86
N ILE A 181 4.89 -3.80 -29.85
CA ILE A 181 5.19 -3.41 -28.47
C ILE A 181 6.69 -3.54 -28.28
N ASP A 182 7.39 -2.42 -28.18
CA ASP A 182 8.82 -2.41 -27.90
C ASP A 182 9.08 -2.54 -26.40
N VAL A 183 9.41 -3.75 -25.95
CA VAL A 183 9.74 -4.03 -24.54
C VAL A 183 10.94 -3.22 -24.02
N LYS A 184 11.77 -2.64 -24.89
CA LYS A 184 12.86 -1.74 -24.46
C LYS A 184 12.34 -0.46 -23.83
N THR A 185 11.15 -0.02 -24.25
CA THR A 185 10.48 1.19 -23.73
C THR A 185 9.81 0.99 -22.38
N ILE A 186 9.63 -0.26 -21.94
CA ILE A 186 9.07 -0.57 -20.62
C ILE A 186 10.07 -0.12 -19.56
N ASP A 187 9.61 0.69 -18.60
CA ASP A 187 10.43 1.21 -17.51
C ASP A 187 10.07 0.60 -16.16
N LYS A 188 10.78 1.03 -15.12
CA LYS A 188 10.57 0.53 -13.75
C LYS A 188 9.16 0.90 -13.24
N GLU A 189 8.63 2.07 -13.62
CA GLU A 189 7.31 2.53 -13.16
C GLU A 189 6.18 1.67 -13.74
N TYR A 190 6.26 1.32 -15.02
CA TYR A 190 5.33 0.39 -15.65
C TYR A 190 5.33 -0.97 -14.93
N ASN A 191 6.50 -1.52 -14.63
CA ASN A 191 6.63 -2.82 -13.98
C ASN A 191 6.17 -2.82 -12.53
N THR A 192 6.45 -1.72 -11.83
CA THR A 192 5.89 -1.47 -10.50
C THR A 192 4.37 -1.49 -10.59
N ASN A 193 3.76 -0.71 -11.49
CA ASN A 193 2.31 -0.71 -11.65
C ASN A 193 1.73 -2.09 -12.02
N LEU A 194 2.41 -2.86 -12.86
CA LEU A 194 2.00 -4.22 -13.21
C LEU A 194 1.98 -5.12 -11.98
N ILE A 195 3.08 -5.21 -11.24
CA ILE A 195 3.22 -6.11 -10.09
C ILE A 195 2.32 -5.69 -8.93
N CYS A 196 2.33 -4.41 -8.59
CA CYS A 196 1.66 -3.89 -7.41
C CYS A 196 0.14 -3.84 -7.56
N ASN A 197 -0.39 -3.81 -8.79
CA ASN A 197 -1.84 -3.79 -9.04
C ASN A 197 -2.39 -5.11 -9.59
N HIS A 198 -1.54 -6.08 -9.96
CA HIS A 198 -2.01 -7.38 -10.41
C HIS A 198 -2.64 -8.15 -9.22
N PRO A 199 -3.85 -8.71 -9.33
CA PRO A 199 -4.56 -9.32 -8.20
C PRO A 199 -3.76 -10.42 -7.48
N TYR A 200 -3.00 -11.20 -8.24
CA TYR A 200 -2.18 -12.27 -7.68
C TYR A 200 -0.81 -11.77 -7.17
N PHE A 201 -0.12 -10.92 -7.92
CA PHE A 201 1.24 -10.50 -7.55
C PHE A 201 1.24 -9.46 -6.45
N SER A 202 0.22 -8.61 -6.37
CA SER A 202 0.07 -7.63 -5.29
C SER A 202 -0.02 -8.30 -3.92
N GLU A 203 -0.80 -9.38 -3.81
CA GLU A 203 -0.92 -10.16 -2.57
C GLU A 203 0.39 -10.85 -2.17
N LEU A 204 1.19 -11.28 -3.14
CA LEU A 204 2.52 -11.85 -2.89
C LEU A 204 3.56 -10.78 -2.54
N THR A 205 3.50 -9.63 -3.21
CA THR A 205 4.40 -8.50 -2.95
C THR A 205 4.19 -7.96 -1.55
N LYS A 206 2.93 -7.90 -1.08
CA LYS A 206 2.57 -7.56 0.31
C LYS A 206 3.22 -8.46 1.36
N LYS A 207 3.67 -9.67 0.99
CA LYS A 207 4.30 -10.65 1.88
C LYS A 207 5.84 -10.67 1.76
N TYR A 208 6.44 -9.54 1.39
CA TYR A 208 7.90 -9.33 1.26
C TYR A 208 8.61 -10.20 0.21
N ILE A 209 7.92 -10.55 -0.86
CA ILE A 209 8.59 -11.14 -2.01
C ILE A 209 8.91 -10.02 -3.00
N SER A 210 10.19 -9.90 -3.34
CA SER A 210 10.63 -9.05 -4.44
C SER A 210 10.39 -9.76 -5.77
N PHE A 211 10.03 -9.00 -6.80
CA PHE A 211 9.81 -9.51 -8.14
C PHE A 211 10.97 -9.12 -9.04
N TYR A 212 11.37 -10.03 -9.92
CA TYR A 212 12.38 -9.79 -10.93
C TYR A 212 11.82 -10.11 -12.30
N LEU A 213 11.51 -9.08 -13.09
CA LEU A 213 10.88 -9.22 -14.40
C LEU A 213 11.96 -9.17 -15.47
N LYS A 214 12.01 -10.21 -16.30
CA LYS A 214 12.94 -10.35 -17.41
C LYS A 214 12.17 -10.34 -18.73
N TYR A 215 12.54 -9.44 -19.63
CA TYR A 215 11.91 -9.26 -20.93
C TYR A 215 12.75 -9.88 -22.02
N TYR A 216 12.16 -10.80 -22.79
CA TYR A 216 12.85 -11.46 -23.89
C TYR A 216 12.33 -10.98 -25.25
N GLU A 217 13.15 -11.17 -26.28
CA GLU A 217 12.70 -11.10 -27.67
C GLU A 217 11.62 -12.18 -27.92
N LYS A 218 10.86 -12.05 -29.02
CA LYS A 218 9.70 -12.91 -29.31
C LYS A 218 10.04 -14.42 -29.32
N ASP A 219 11.27 -14.76 -29.65
CA ASP A 219 11.79 -16.12 -29.73
C ASP A 219 12.25 -16.70 -28.39
N GLU A 220 12.12 -15.95 -27.29
CA GLU A 220 12.46 -16.34 -25.91
C GLU A 220 13.95 -16.60 -25.67
N LYS A 221 14.83 -16.35 -26.66
CA LYS A 221 16.25 -16.72 -26.58
C LYS A 221 17.14 -15.63 -26.04
N LYS A 222 16.71 -14.37 -26.18
CA LYS A 222 17.55 -13.21 -25.86
C LYS A 222 16.86 -12.30 -24.86
N LEU A 223 17.48 -12.16 -23.70
CA LEU A 223 17.12 -11.15 -22.71
C LEU A 223 17.39 -9.77 -23.29
N VAL A 224 16.37 -8.92 -23.25
CA VAL A 224 16.40 -7.54 -23.74
C VAL A 224 16.56 -6.57 -22.58
N LYS A 225 15.86 -6.82 -21.48
CA LYS A 225 15.79 -5.92 -20.33
C LYS A 225 15.36 -6.69 -19.08
N ASP A 226 15.76 -6.22 -17.91
CA ASP A 226 15.27 -6.74 -16.65
C ASP A 226 15.06 -5.63 -15.61
N PHE A 227 14.23 -5.92 -14.61
CA PHE A 227 13.93 -5.00 -13.53
C PHE A 227 13.64 -5.77 -12.24
N ALA A 228 14.15 -5.23 -11.13
CA ALA A 228 13.67 -5.58 -9.80
C ALA A 228 12.53 -4.64 -9.39
N VAL A 229 11.45 -5.23 -8.87
CA VAL A 229 10.36 -4.53 -8.18
C VAL A 229 10.34 -5.07 -6.75
N ASP A 230 10.77 -4.23 -5.82
CA ASP A 230 10.75 -4.53 -4.39
C ASP A 230 9.41 -4.13 -3.78
N ILE A 231 9.10 -4.65 -2.58
CA ILE A 231 7.92 -4.18 -1.85
C ILE A 231 7.94 -2.66 -1.66
N ARG A 232 9.11 -2.03 -1.52
CA ARG A 232 9.28 -0.57 -1.41
C ARG A 232 8.88 0.17 -2.68
N ASP A 233 8.93 -0.49 -3.83
CA ASP A 233 8.44 0.08 -5.08
C ASP A 233 6.90 0.03 -5.12
N CYS A 234 6.28 -1.03 -4.59
CA CYS A 234 4.83 -1.13 -4.39
C CYS A 234 4.30 -0.31 -3.22
N GLN A 235 5.17 -0.11 -2.25
CA GLN A 235 5.09 0.87 -1.19
C GLN A 235 5.83 2.13 -1.66
N LYS A 236 5.61 2.58 -2.91
CA LYS A 236 5.40 4.03 -3.07
C LYS A 236 4.46 4.35 -1.93
N PRO A 237 4.91 5.05 -0.90
CA PRO A 237 4.18 5.07 0.33
C PRO A 237 2.82 5.65 -0.02
N VAL A 238 1.77 5.23 0.69
CA VAL A 238 0.45 5.84 0.54
C VAL A 238 0.65 7.32 0.90
N GLY A 239 1.02 8.10 -0.11
CA GLY A 239 1.89 9.24 0.04
C GLY A 239 3.29 8.90 0.61
N GLU A 240 4.35 9.57 0.12
CA GLU A 240 5.11 10.34 1.11
C GLU A 240 4.01 11.03 1.94
N GLU A 241 4.11 11.12 3.26
CA GLU A 241 3.40 12.22 3.89
C GLU A 241 4.00 13.47 3.25
N VAL A 242 3.42 13.82 2.10
CA VAL A 242 3.16 15.13 1.66
C VAL A 242 2.50 15.67 2.90
N THR A 243 3.33 16.30 3.73
CA THR A 243 2.89 17.09 4.88
C THR A 243 1.68 17.90 4.39
N GLY A 244 0.73 18.26 5.26
CA GLY A 244 -0.38 19.13 4.84
C GLY A 244 0.12 20.23 3.90
N ASP A 245 1.26 20.82 4.25
CA ASP A 245 2.02 21.80 3.49
C ASP A 245 2.43 21.39 2.06
N ASP A 246 2.95 20.20 1.81
CA ASP A 246 3.40 19.81 0.46
C ASP A 246 2.21 19.47 -0.47
N LEU A 247 1.07 19.05 0.09
CA LEU A 247 -0.12 18.64 -0.68
C LEU A 247 -0.84 19.92 -1.05
N ASP A 248 -0.91 20.81 -0.08
CA ASP A 248 -1.43 22.13 -0.23
C ASP A 248 -0.58 22.93 -1.23
N LYS A 249 0.76 22.79 -1.24
CA LYS A 249 1.64 23.37 -2.30
C LYS A 249 1.35 22.77 -3.68
N GLN A 250 1.26 21.44 -3.79
CA GLN A 250 0.97 20.77 -5.05
C GLN A 250 -0.37 21.21 -5.62
N LEU A 251 -1.43 21.18 -4.80
CA LEU A 251 -2.78 21.59 -5.19
C LEU A 251 -2.84 23.09 -5.52
N THR A 252 -2.07 23.93 -4.82
CA THR A 252 -1.93 25.36 -5.15
C THR A 252 -1.29 25.54 -6.53
N ALA A 253 -0.22 24.80 -6.83
CA ALA A 253 0.47 24.89 -8.12
C ALA A 253 -0.40 24.37 -9.28
N GLU A 254 -1.09 23.25 -9.07
CA GLU A 254 -2.03 22.68 -10.04
C GLU A 254 -3.20 23.63 -10.31
N ALA A 255 -3.84 24.16 -9.26
CA ALA A 255 -4.92 25.13 -9.40
C ALA A 255 -4.46 26.40 -10.14
N LYS A 256 -3.23 26.88 -9.88
CA LYS A 256 -2.65 28.02 -10.61
C LYS A 256 -2.45 27.70 -12.10
N SER A 257 -1.96 26.51 -12.41
CA SER A 257 -1.77 26.04 -13.80
C SER A 257 -3.10 25.92 -14.55
N ILE A 258 -4.14 25.36 -13.92
CA ILE A 258 -5.47 25.26 -14.50
C ILE A 258 -6.07 26.67 -14.67
N LYS A 259 -5.89 27.57 -13.68
CA LYS A 259 -6.38 28.96 -13.73
C LYS A 259 -5.80 29.75 -14.91
N GLN A 260 -4.54 29.49 -15.26
CA GLN A 260 -3.89 30.10 -16.43
C GLN A 260 -4.43 29.57 -17.77
N ASN A 261 -5.05 28.38 -17.77
CA ASN A 261 -5.53 27.69 -18.97
C ASN A 261 -7.06 27.59 -19.06
N LEU A 262 -7.82 28.36 -18.26
CA LEU A 262 -9.29 28.27 -18.20
C LEU A 262 -9.98 28.44 -19.55
N ASN A 263 -9.48 29.35 -20.39
CA ASN A 263 -10.04 29.60 -21.72
C ASN A 263 -9.88 28.39 -22.66
N THR A 264 -8.75 27.69 -22.56
CA THR A 264 -8.45 26.48 -23.37
C THR A 264 -9.20 25.25 -22.86
N LEU A 265 -9.48 25.19 -21.55
CA LEU A 265 -10.24 24.12 -20.91
C LEU A 265 -11.76 24.32 -20.98
N SER A 266 -12.19 25.52 -21.40
CA SER A 266 -13.59 25.83 -21.66
C SER A 266 -14.03 25.20 -22.99
N SER A 267 -15.32 24.90 -23.09
CA SER A 267 -15.96 24.34 -24.27
C SER A 267 -17.07 25.27 -24.80
N GLU A 268 -17.72 24.84 -25.88
CA GLU A 268 -18.94 25.48 -26.39
C GLU A 268 -20.13 25.36 -25.43
N THR A 269 -20.09 24.42 -24.48
CA THR A 269 -21.18 24.16 -23.53
C THR A 269 -20.92 24.76 -22.16
N ILE A 270 -19.66 24.82 -21.72
CA ILE A 270 -19.25 25.24 -20.37
C ILE A 270 -18.05 26.16 -20.48
N GLN A 271 -18.10 27.30 -19.81
CA GLN A 271 -16.95 28.17 -19.64
C GLN A 271 -16.48 28.12 -18.20
N LEU A 272 -15.26 27.67 -17.97
CA LEU A 272 -14.64 27.76 -16.65
C LEU A 272 -14.31 29.22 -16.38
N THR A 273 -14.83 29.77 -15.29
CA THR A 273 -14.64 31.18 -14.91
C THR A 273 -13.67 31.34 -13.78
N ASP A 274 -13.55 30.34 -12.92
CA ASP A 274 -12.57 30.35 -11.84
C ASP A 274 -12.26 28.92 -11.38
N VAL A 275 -11.02 28.71 -10.97
CA VAL A 275 -10.57 27.50 -10.28
C VAL A 275 -9.57 27.92 -9.22
N GLY A 276 -9.53 27.22 -8.11
CA GLY A 276 -8.57 27.53 -7.09
C GLY A 276 -8.50 26.47 -6.01
N TYR A 277 -7.54 26.69 -5.12
CA TYR A 277 -7.33 25.89 -3.93
C TYR A 277 -7.08 26.80 -2.74
N ASN A 278 -7.78 26.58 -1.63
CA ASN A 278 -7.62 27.30 -0.38
C ASN A 278 -6.89 26.36 0.59
N PRO A 279 -5.60 26.57 0.90
CA PRO A 279 -4.87 25.71 1.82
C PRO A 279 -5.39 25.79 3.26
N LYS A 280 -5.98 26.93 3.68
CA LYS A 280 -6.49 27.09 5.05
C LYS A 280 -7.74 26.26 5.31
N GLU A 281 -8.65 26.26 4.35
CA GLU A 281 -9.93 25.53 4.43
C GLU A 281 -9.86 24.17 3.74
N ARG A 282 -8.76 23.91 3.02
CA ARG A 282 -8.49 22.71 2.22
C ARG A 282 -9.60 22.42 1.21
N ILE A 283 -10.07 23.48 0.55
CA ILE A 283 -11.12 23.43 -0.47
C ILE A 283 -10.52 23.67 -1.85
N ILE A 284 -10.75 22.75 -2.78
CA ILE A 284 -10.59 22.97 -4.21
C ILE A 284 -11.94 23.45 -4.75
N TRP A 285 -12.00 24.58 -5.46
CA TRP A 285 -13.23 25.05 -6.09
C TRP A 285 -13.12 25.12 -7.61
N ASN A 286 -14.24 24.88 -8.28
CA ASN A 286 -14.42 25.09 -9.70
C ASN A 286 -15.71 25.89 -9.93
N LYS A 287 -15.59 27.01 -10.64
CA LYS A 287 -16.73 27.84 -11.05
C LYS A 287 -16.82 27.84 -12.56
N ALA A 288 -18.04 27.67 -13.05
CA ALA A 288 -18.28 27.66 -14.49
C ALA A 288 -19.62 28.29 -14.88
N ILE A 289 -19.67 28.89 -16.06
CA ILE A 289 -20.89 29.35 -16.71
C ILE A 289 -21.37 28.31 -17.70
N ILE A 290 -22.64 27.94 -17.64
CA ILE A 290 -23.30 27.07 -18.62
C ILE A 290 -23.80 27.94 -19.78
N LYS A 291 -23.30 27.68 -20.99
CA LYS A 291 -23.64 28.45 -22.19
C LYS A 291 -24.93 27.99 -22.88
N LYS A 292 -25.39 26.75 -22.62
CA LYS A 292 -26.61 26.19 -23.24
C LYS A 292 -27.79 26.17 -22.25
N PRO A 293 -28.94 26.76 -22.60
CA PRO A 293 -30.03 27.04 -21.65
C PRO A 293 -30.84 25.85 -21.12
N ASN A 294 -30.47 24.58 -21.36
CA ASN A 294 -31.27 23.41 -20.94
C ASN A 294 -30.43 22.18 -20.51
N ILE A 295 -29.20 22.39 -20.03
CA ILE A 295 -28.34 21.30 -19.55
C ILE A 295 -28.55 21.10 -18.04
N THR A 296 -28.90 19.88 -17.63
CA THR A 296 -28.98 19.50 -16.20
C THR A 296 -27.60 19.32 -15.58
N ALA A 297 -27.46 19.46 -14.25
CA ALA A 297 -26.19 19.30 -13.53
C ALA A 297 -25.43 17.99 -13.88
N ALA A 298 -26.17 16.90 -14.12
CA ALA A 298 -25.60 15.60 -14.50
C ALA A 298 -25.07 15.55 -15.96
N GLN A 299 -25.57 16.40 -16.84
CA GLN A 299 -25.20 16.48 -18.25
C GLN A 299 -24.04 17.45 -18.53
N ILE A 300 -23.71 18.32 -17.57
CA ILE A 300 -22.57 19.25 -17.65
C ILE A 300 -21.25 18.46 -17.71
N ASN A 301 -21.09 17.49 -16.80
CA ASN A 301 -19.98 16.54 -16.84
C ASN A 301 -20.36 15.30 -16.00
N PRO A 302 -20.64 14.13 -16.62
CA PRO A 302 -21.12 12.94 -15.91
C PRO A 302 -20.10 12.38 -14.92
N ASN A 303 -18.83 12.79 -15.00
CA ASN A 303 -17.74 12.39 -14.11
C ASN A 303 -17.41 13.44 -13.03
N MET A 304 -17.94 14.66 -13.13
CA MET A 304 -17.76 15.73 -12.13
C MET A 304 -19.09 16.02 -11.42
N ASN A 305 -19.72 14.95 -10.94
CA ASN A 305 -20.81 14.98 -9.96
C ASN A 305 -20.37 14.18 -8.73
N ILE A 306 -21.19 14.16 -7.67
CA ILE A 306 -20.85 13.45 -6.43
C ILE A 306 -20.41 12.01 -6.69
N ALA A 307 -21.18 11.27 -7.50
CA ALA A 307 -20.88 9.88 -7.85
C ALA A 307 -19.55 9.72 -8.61
N GLY A 308 -19.28 10.59 -9.59
CA GLY A 308 -18.05 10.55 -10.38
C GLY A 308 -16.81 10.85 -9.55
N LEU A 309 -16.90 11.84 -8.65
CA LEU A 309 -15.80 12.24 -7.75
C LEU A 309 -15.50 11.16 -6.71
N CYS A 310 -16.52 10.50 -6.16
CA CYS A 310 -16.34 9.40 -5.19
C CYS A 310 -15.93 8.07 -5.84
N LYS A 311 -16.15 7.88 -7.15
CA LYS A 311 -15.67 6.70 -7.90
C LYS A 311 -14.24 6.85 -8.41
N ASN A 312 -13.78 8.07 -8.71
CA ASN A 312 -12.42 8.31 -9.13
C ASN A 312 -11.44 8.04 -7.98
N GLN A 313 -10.54 7.06 -8.14
CA GLN A 313 -9.63 6.63 -7.08
C GLN A 313 -8.67 7.75 -6.64
N THR A 314 -8.12 8.51 -7.58
CA THR A 314 -7.21 9.63 -7.28
C THR A 314 -7.94 10.73 -6.51
N THR A 315 -9.11 11.15 -6.99
CA THR A 315 -9.94 12.17 -6.32
C THR A 315 -10.36 11.71 -4.93
N ARG A 316 -10.78 10.45 -4.79
CA ARG A 316 -11.16 9.86 -3.49
C ARG A 316 -10.00 9.81 -2.51
N GLN A 317 -8.79 9.50 -2.98
CA GLN A 317 -7.59 9.54 -2.14
C GLN A 317 -7.31 10.96 -1.64
N THR A 318 -7.45 11.97 -2.50
CA THR A 318 -7.33 13.39 -2.11
C THR A 318 -8.41 13.80 -1.09
N ILE A 319 -9.66 13.38 -1.31
CA ILE A 319 -10.77 13.60 -0.37
C ILE A 319 -10.52 12.94 0.99
N ASN A 320 -10.03 11.69 1.00
CA ASN A 320 -9.70 10.97 2.23
C ASN A 320 -8.57 11.64 3.03
N LYS A 321 -7.75 12.47 2.38
CA LYS A 321 -6.73 13.32 3.02
C LYS A 321 -7.31 14.63 3.58
N GLY A 322 -8.63 14.82 3.58
CA GLY A 322 -9.31 15.97 4.16
C GLY A 322 -9.50 17.16 3.22
N ILE A 323 -9.42 16.93 1.90
CA ILE A 323 -9.71 17.94 0.89
C ILE A 323 -11.19 17.90 0.50
N THR A 324 -11.82 19.06 0.38
CA THR A 324 -13.19 19.20 -0.12
C THR A 324 -13.18 19.72 -1.56
N TYR A 325 -13.93 19.08 -2.45
CA TYR A 325 -14.15 19.54 -3.81
C TYR A 325 -15.48 20.30 -3.91
N GLN A 326 -15.43 21.58 -4.27
CA GLN A 326 -16.60 22.43 -4.45
C GLN A 326 -16.80 22.79 -5.92
N TYR A 327 -18.02 22.61 -6.43
CA TYR A 327 -18.40 22.97 -7.78
C TYR A 327 -19.58 23.92 -7.74
N SER A 328 -19.49 25.02 -8.50
CA SER A 328 -20.57 26.00 -8.64
C SER A 328 -20.79 26.33 -10.11
N TYR A 329 -22.02 26.18 -10.57
CA TYR A 329 -22.41 26.41 -11.96
C TYR A 329 -23.37 27.59 -12.03
N TYR A 330 -23.12 28.50 -12.96
CA TYR A 330 -23.87 29.73 -13.16
C TYR A 330 -24.49 29.78 -14.55
N ASP A 331 -25.56 30.56 -14.73
CA ASP A 331 -26.08 30.91 -16.05
C ASP A 331 -25.27 32.05 -16.70
N LEU A 332 -25.65 32.45 -17.92
CA LEU A 332 -25.02 33.56 -18.65
C LEU A 332 -25.16 34.92 -17.96
N ASN A 333 -26.07 35.05 -16.99
CA ASN A 333 -26.31 36.27 -16.21
C ASN A 333 -25.61 36.22 -14.84
N ASN A 334 -24.74 35.22 -14.60
CA ASN A 334 -24.10 34.93 -13.31
C ASN A 334 -25.05 34.54 -12.16
N ASN A 335 -26.27 34.08 -12.45
CA ASN A 335 -27.13 33.49 -11.42
C ASN A 335 -26.66 32.07 -11.13
N LEU A 336 -26.60 31.70 -9.85
CA LEU A 336 -26.23 30.34 -9.43
C LEU A 336 -27.34 29.35 -9.84
N LEU A 337 -26.98 28.37 -10.66
CA LEU A 337 -27.88 27.29 -11.07
C LEU A 337 -27.82 26.12 -10.09
N THR A 338 -26.61 25.70 -9.74
CA THR A 338 -26.40 24.63 -8.75
C THR A 338 -25.00 24.72 -8.16
N SER A 339 -24.88 24.30 -6.90
CA SER A 339 -23.60 24.14 -6.22
C SER A 339 -23.63 22.87 -5.39
N PHE A 340 -22.53 22.14 -5.37
CA PHE A 340 -22.36 21.01 -4.46
C PHE A 340 -20.91 20.94 -3.98
N ALA A 341 -20.74 20.30 -2.82
CA ALA A 341 -19.44 19.98 -2.25
C ALA A 341 -19.34 18.47 -2.07
N VAL A 342 -18.13 17.95 -2.23
CA VAL A 342 -17.82 16.53 -2.00
C VAL A 342 -16.63 16.45 -1.07
N ASP A 343 -16.88 15.91 0.10
CA ASP A 343 -15.90 15.65 1.15
C ASP A 343 -15.92 14.17 1.55
N ARG A 344 -15.17 13.84 2.60
CA ARG A 344 -15.04 12.46 3.08
C ARG A 344 -16.39 11.88 3.50
N GLU A 345 -17.22 12.66 4.20
CA GLU A 345 -18.52 12.20 4.66
C GLU A 345 -19.45 11.93 3.48
N THR A 346 -19.46 12.83 2.49
CA THR A 346 -20.23 12.69 1.26
C THR A 346 -19.90 11.40 0.53
N CYS A 347 -18.61 11.04 0.42
CA CYS A 347 -18.20 9.80 -0.23
C CYS A 347 -18.36 8.54 0.62
N GLN A 348 -18.46 8.65 1.95
CA GLN A 348 -18.78 7.52 2.84
C GLN A 348 -20.26 7.17 2.80
N SER A 349 -21.13 8.16 2.65
CA SER A 349 -22.58 8.00 2.48
C SER A 349 -22.98 7.62 1.05
N PHE A 350 -22.02 7.51 0.12
CA PHE A 350 -22.30 7.15 -1.27
C PHE A 350 -22.16 5.63 -1.48
N ASP A 351 -23.27 4.97 -1.82
CA ASP A 351 -23.27 3.56 -2.20
C ASP A 351 -22.87 3.41 -3.67
N GLN A 352 -21.69 2.82 -3.88
CA GLN A 352 -21.12 2.62 -5.21
C GLN A 352 -21.89 1.60 -6.06
N THR A 353 -22.61 0.67 -5.43
CA THR A 353 -23.35 -0.41 -6.08
C THR A 353 -24.70 0.08 -6.60
N THR A 354 -25.39 0.91 -5.82
CA THR A 354 -26.70 1.45 -6.20
C THR A 354 -26.61 2.84 -6.85
N ASN A 355 -25.44 3.49 -6.80
CA ASN A 355 -25.20 4.84 -7.31
C ASN A 355 -26.10 5.90 -6.61
N ILE A 356 -26.46 5.63 -5.36
CA ILE A 356 -27.35 6.46 -4.54
C ILE A 356 -26.53 7.07 -3.39
N LEU A 357 -26.76 8.35 -3.13
CA LEU A 357 -26.33 8.97 -1.88
C LEU A 357 -27.33 8.55 -0.79
N LEU A 358 -26.89 7.74 0.15
CA LEU A 358 -27.69 7.37 1.31
C LEU A 358 -27.86 8.65 2.15
N GLN A 359 -29.07 9.20 2.14
CA GLN A 359 -29.41 10.33 3.01
C GLN A 359 -29.22 9.89 4.47
N LYS A 360 -28.57 10.75 5.27
CA LYS A 360 -28.55 10.60 6.74
C LYS A 360 -29.94 10.80 7.31
#